data_AF-A0A5B7IEE7-F1
#
_entry.id   AF-A0A5B7IEE7-F1
#
_cell.length_a   1.000
_cell.length_b   1.000
_cell.length_c   1.000
_cell.angle_alpha   90.00
_cell.angle_beta   90.00
_cell.angle_gamma   90.00
#
_symmetry.space_group_name_H-M   'P 1'
#
loop_
_entity.id
_entity.type
_entity.pdbx_description
1 polymer ?
#
loop_
_entity_poly.entity_id
_entity_poly.type
_entity_poly.pdbx_seq_one_letter_code
_entity_poly.pdbx_strand_id
1 'polypeptide(L)'
;MIFFFTLSHPNDRLSKETVMVVAMEQNHRNKVVLQPDPAAPGGTRLLFRGFMVSVLEYLAQGLNFSFSYQRPPDGTWGAKLPNGSFSGMVGQVQRKDVNFGLGPFSIDAARYEVIDFTWPVSSVIVKVFAGRGSPEVDPWAFLLPLGPGVWTAMIASLLLLSIVTFFLSVVFSQEDLSIEHFVTRKFNFISILLRQCEYFSTNTITLSLHGLVAK
;
A
#
# COMPACT_ATOMS: atom_id res chain seq x y z
N MET A 1 -13.35 -2.77 13.26
CA MET A 1 -14.75 -2.32 13.09
C MET A 1 -15.57 -3.06 14.12
N ILE A 2 -16.31 -2.33 14.95
CA ILE A 2 -16.66 -2.76 16.32
C ILE A 2 -18.18 -2.74 16.48
N PHE A 3 -18.72 -3.70 17.22
CA PHE A 3 -20.06 -3.63 17.77
C PHE A 3 -20.02 -2.88 19.11
N PHE A 4 -20.97 -1.99 19.36
CA PHE A 4 -21.25 -1.58 20.73
C PHE A 4 -22.23 -2.57 21.34
N PHE A 5 -21.95 -3.02 22.56
CA PHE A 5 -22.95 -3.61 23.45
C PHE A 5 -22.82 -2.79 24.71
N THR A 6 -23.72 -1.83 24.96
CA THR A 6 -23.95 -1.45 26.36
C THR A 6 -24.79 -2.58 26.94
N LEU A 7 -24.20 -3.33 27.87
CA LEU A 7 -24.95 -4.27 28.69
C LEU A 7 -26.01 -3.47 29.46
N SER A 8 -27.26 -3.50 28.99
CA SER A 8 -28.37 -3.55 29.95
C SER A 8 -28.12 -4.75 30.85
N HIS A 9 -28.42 -4.59 32.13
CA HIS A 9 -28.08 -5.47 33.23
C HIS A 9 -27.93 -6.98 32.92
N PRO A 10 -27.03 -7.70 33.62
CA PRO A 10 -26.77 -9.13 33.43
C PRO A 10 -27.98 -10.06 33.64
N ASN A 11 -29.16 -9.54 33.99
CA ASN A 11 -30.40 -10.29 34.20
C ASN A 11 -31.54 -9.93 33.23
N ASP A 12 -31.36 -8.98 32.31
CA ASP A 12 -32.41 -8.64 31.34
C ASP A 12 -32.35 -9.63 30.17
N ARG A 13 -33.14 -10.71 30.28
CA ARG A 13 -33.44 -11.57 29.13
C ARG A 13 -34.06 -10.70 28.05
N LEU A 14 -33.39 -10.59 26.90
CA LEU A 14 -33.92 -9.96 25.69
C LEU A 14 -35.30 -10.56 25.41
N SER A 15 -36.35 -9.81 25.72
CA SER A 15 -37.71 -10.22 25.43
C SER A 15 -37.91 -10.14 23.92
N LYS A 16 -38.70 -11.07 23.39
CA LYS A 16 -38.95 -11.27 21.96
C LYS A 16 -39.52 -10.03 21.23
N GLU A 17 -39.88 -8.98 21.98
CA GLU A 17 -40.51 -7.75 21.52
C GLU A 17 -39.58 -6.52 21.56
N THR A 18 -38.33 -6.66 22.03
CA THR A 18 -37.43 -5.51 22.13
C THR A 18 -36.92 -5.10 20.75
N VAL A 19 -37.40 -3.96 20.25
CA VAL A 19 -36.85 -3.30 19.06
C VAL A 19 -35.65 -2.46 19.50
N MET A 20 -34.45 -2.95 19.17
CA MET A 20 -33.20 -2.26 19.47
C MET A 20 -32.98 -1.09 18.51
N VAL A 21 -32.68 0.09 19.03
CA VAL A 21 -32.34 1.26 18.23
C VAL A 21 -30.82 1.31 18.05
N VAL A 22 -30.39 1.31 16.79
CA VAL A 22 -28.98 1.22 16.40
C VAL A 22 -28.53 2.53 15.78
N ALA A 23 -27.54 3.18 16.39
CA ALA A 23 -26.91 4.37 15.81
C ALA A 23 -25.95 3.99 14.68
N MET A 24 -26.16 4.51 13.48
CA MET A 24 -25.27 4.27 12.35
C MET A 24 -25.15 5.52 11.46
N GLU A 25 -23.91 5.86 11.09
CA GLU A 25 -23.61 6.96 10.18
C GLU A 25 -23.13 6.46 8.80
N GLN A 26 -23.35 7.26 7.77
CA GLN A 26 -22.88 6.97 6.42
C GLN A 26 -21.35 7.07 6.36
N ASN A 27 -20.72 6.09 5.71
CA ASN A 27 -19.28 6.01 5.51
C ASN A 27 -18.93 5.28 4.20
N HIS A 28 -17.66 5.22 3.85
CA HIS A 28 -17.18 4.57 2.62
C HIS A 28 -17.41 3.04 2.58
N ARG A 29 -17.79 2.40 3.70
CA ARG A 29 -18.01 0.94 3.82
C ARG A 29 -19.48 0.54 3.89
N ASN A 30 -20.40 1.50 3.99
CA ASN A 30 -21.84 1.24 3.98
C ASN A 30 -22.57 2.16 2.99
N LYS A 31 -23.65 1.65 2.42
CA LYS A 31 -24.56 2.44 1.58
C LYS A 31 -25.84 2.70 2.36
N VAL A 32 -26.30 3.95 2.34
CA VAL A 32 -27.61 4.31 2.88
C VAL A 32 -28.63 4.28 1.74
N VAL A 33 -29.76 3.62 1.99
CA VAL A 33 -30.89 3.53 1.08
C VAL A 33 -32.12 3.96 1.86
N LEU A 34 -32.85 4.93 1.31
CA LEU A 34 -34.15 5.32 1.81
C LEU A 34 -35.19 4.39 1.18
N GLN A 35 -35.88 3.61 2.00
CA GLN A 35 -36.95 2.72 1.53
C GLN A 35 -38.30 3.31 1.90
N PRO A 36 -39.26 3.43 0.96
CA PRO A 36 -40.62 3.83 1.28
C PRO A 36 -41.24 2.83 2.27
N ASP A 37 -41.70 3.33 3.41
CA ASP A 37 -42.33 2.56 4.47
C ASP A 37 -43.55 3.33 4.99
N PRO A 38 -44.79 2.89 4.68
CA PRO A 38 -46.02 3.55 5.12
C PRO A 38 -46.18 3.61 6.64
N ALA A 39 -45.48 2.76 7.40
CA ALA A 39 -45.57 2.71 8.85
C ALA A 39 -44.56 3.63 9.56
N ALA A 40 -43.56 4.17 8.84
CA ALA A 40 -42.54 5.03 9.41
C ALA A 40 -42.98 6.51 9.42
N PRO A 41 -42.60 7.31 10.45
CA PRO A 41 -42.83 8.74 10.45
C PRO A 41 -42.08 9.38 9.26
N GLY A 42 -42.83 9.94 8.30
CA GLY A 42 -42.30 10.46 7.03
C GLY A 42 -42.36 9.49 5.84
N GLY A 43 -43.05 8.35 5.98
CA GLY A 43 -43.31 7.41 4.88
C GLY A 43 -42.07 6.71 4.33
N THR A 44 -40.93 6.82 5.02
CA THR A 44 -39.63 6.33 4.58
C THR A 44 -38.82 5.79 5.76
N ARG A 45 -38.23 4.61 5.61
CA ARG A 45 -37.32 3.99 6.57
C ARG A 45 -35.87 4.07 6.06
N LEU A 46 -34.96 4.41 6.97
CA LEU A 46 -33.53 4.34 6.72
C LEU A 46 -33.08 2.88 6.70
N LEU A 47 -32.52 2.45 5.58
CA LEU A 47 -31.82 1.17 5.46
C LEU A 47 -30.33 1.40 5.21
N PHE A 48 -29.52 0.60 5.88
CA PHE A 48 -28.10 0.51 5.64
C PHE A 48 -27.79 -0.82 4.95
N ARG A 49 -26.79 -0.83 4.07
CA ARG A 49 -26.22 -2.04 3.48
C ARG A 49 -24.71 -2.02 3.63
N GLY A 50 -24.10 -3.15 3.94
CA GLY A 50 -22.65 -3.30 4.04
C GLY A 50 -22.26 -4.46 4.95
N PHE A 51 -20.95 -4.70 5.08
CA PHE A 51 -20.42 -5.82 5.84
C PHE A 51 -20.94 -5.90 7.28
N MET A 52 -20.84 -4.81 8.05
CA MET A 52 -21.30 -4.82 9.45
C MET A 52 -22.82 -4.93 9.59
N VAL A 53 -23.58 -4.51 8.58
CA VAL A 53 -25.04 -4.68 8.58
C VAL A 53 -25.38 -6.16 8.47
N SER A 54 -24.75 -6.90 7.56
CA SER A 54 -24.95 -8.34 7.45
C SER A 54 -24.58 -9.07 8.74
N VAL A 55 -23.48 -8.67 9.39
CA VAL A 55 -23.12 -9.25 10.70
C VAL A 55 -24.18 -8.92 11.76
N LEU A 56 -24.73 -7.70 11.79
CA LEU A 56 -25.83 -7.35 12.68
C LEU A 56 -27.09 -8.17 12.41
N GLU A 57 -27.44 -8.39 11.14
CA GLU A 57 -28.58 -9.23 10.74
C GLU A 57 -28.42 -10.68 11.23
N TYR A 58 -27.22 -11.26 11.09
CA TYR A 58 -26.94 -12.59 11.63
C TYR A 58 -27.00 -12.64 13.15
N LEU A 59 -26.52 -11.59 13.85
CA LEU A 59 -26.66 -11.48 15.30
C LEU A 59 -28.13 -11.37 15.73
N ALA A 60 -28.92 -10.58 15.01
CA ALA A 60 -30.36 -10.42 15.24
C ALA A 60 -31.12 -11.74 15.07
N GLN A 61 -30.77 -12.53 14.05
CA GLN A 61 -31.32 -13.86 13.84
C GLN A 61 -30.88 -14.84 14.95
N GLY A 62 -29.61 -14.83 15.34
CA GLY A 62 -29.09 -15.73 16.38
C GLY A 62 -29.62 -15.43 17.79
N LEU A 63 -29.85 -14.15 18.09
CA LEU A 63 -30.31 -13.67 19.40
C LEU A 63 -31.81 -13.33 19.44
N ASN A 64 -32.53 -13.52 18.33
CA ASN A 64 -33.97 -13.26 18.18
C ASN A 64 -34.41 -11.84 18.62
N PHE A 65 -33.71 -10.81 18.17
CA PHE A 65 -34.12 -9.41 18.39
C PHE A 65 -34.44 -8.71 17.07
N SER A 66 -35.30 -7.70 17.14
CA SER A 66 -35.57 -6.79 16.02
C SER A 66 -34.80 -5.49 16.22
N PHE A 67 -34.44 -4.80 15.14
CA PHE A 67 -33.72 -3.53 15.25
C PHE A 67 -34.18 -2.49 14.23
N SER A 68 -33.97 -1.23 14.56
CA SER A 68 -34.18 -0.07 13.69
C SER A 68 -32.93 0.81 13.69
N TYR A 69 -32.70 1.53 12.59
CA TYR A 69 -31.55 2.40 12.46
C TYR A 69 -31.93 3.84 12.78
N GLN A 70 -31.04 4.54 13.47
CA GLN A 70 -31.11 5.96 13.71
C GLN A 70 -29.77 6.60 13.33
N ARG A 71 -29.84 7.73 12.62
CA ARG A 71 -28.64 8.53 12.32
C ARG A 71 -28.38 9.51 13.47
N PRO A 72 -27.11 9.76 13.86
CA PRO A 72 -26.81 10.87 14.75
C PRO A 72 -27.26 12.22 14.15
N PRO A 73 -27.96 13.10 14.92
CA PRO A 73 -28.44 14.39 14.43
C PRO A 73 -27.35 15.32 13.94
N ASP A 74 -26.16 15.22 14.52
CA ASP A 74 -24.98 16.00 14.20
C ASP A 74 -24.12 15.36 13.10
N GLY A 75 -24.45 14.14 12.65
CA GLY A 75 -23.68 13.42 11.63
C GLY A 75 -22.26 13.05 12.07
N THR A 76 -21.95 13.12 13.37
CA THR A 76 -20.60 12.86 13.88
C THR A 76 -20.48 11.49 14.55
N TRP A 77 -19.25 10.97 14.56
CA TRP A 77 -18.93 9.70 15.22
C TRP A 77 -18.91 9.84 16.74
N GLY A 78 -18.45 10.99 17.22
CA GLY A 78 -18.37 11.34 18.61
C GLY A 78 -16.99 11.76 19.04
N ALA A 79 -16.87 13.06 19.31
CA ALA A 79 -15.68 13.70 19.88
C ALA A 79 -15.96 14.05 21.35
N LYS A 80 -14.91 14.03 22.18
CA LYS A 80 -15.00 14.49 23.57
C LYS A 80 -15.13 16.01 23.55
N LEU A 81 -16.18 16.52 24.16
CA LEU A 81 -16.45 17.95 24.29
C LEU A 81 -15.76 18.49 25.56
N PRO A 82 -15.52 19.81 25.66
CA PRO A 82 -14.86 20.42 26.82
C PRO A 82 -15.60 20.22 28.15
N ASN A 83 -16.91 20.01 28.09
CA ASN A 83 -17.77 19.70 29.25
C ASN A 83 -17.66 18.24 29.72
N GLY A 84 -16.82 17.41 29.09
CA GLY A 84 -16.65 15.99 29.38
C GLY A 84 -17.68 15.05 28.74
N SER A 85 -18.72 15.57 28.06
CA SER A 85 -19.66 14.73 27.31
C SER A 85 -19.14 14.41 25.91
N PHE A 86 -19.74 13.43 25.25
CA PHE A 86 -19.41 13.11 23.86
C PHE A 86 -20.50 13.61 22.90
N SER A 87 -20.08 14.03 21.70
CA SER A 87 -20.98 14.29 20.58
C SER A 87 -21.33 12.99 19.82
N GLY A 88 -22.12 13.08 18.76
CA GLY A 88 -22.25 12.00 17.79
C GLY A 88 -22.88 10.73 18.31
N MET A 89 -22.56 9.63 17.62
CA MET A 89 -23.01 8.29 17.99
C MET A 89 -22.54 7.88 19.39
N VAL A 90 -21.30 8.22 19.79
CA VAL A 90 -20.80 7.96 21.15
C VAL A 90 -21.67 8.69 22.19
N GLY A 91 -22.02 9.95 21.93
CA GLY A 91 -22.89 10.73 22.81
C GLY A 91 -24.31 10.18 22.90
N GLN A 92 -24.88 9.67 21.81
CA GLN A 92 -26.19 9.02 21.81
C GLN A 92 -26.20 7.76 22.69
N VAL A 93 -25.14 6.94 22.60
CA VAL A 93 -25.00 5.75 23.46
C VAL A 93 -24.81 6.17 24.91
N GLN A 94 -23.97 7.18 25.18
CA GLN A 94 -23.74 7.72 26.53
C GLN A 94 -25.05 8.19 27.20
N ARG A 95 -25.92 8.87 26.45
CA ARG A 95 -27.23 9.35 26.92
C ARG A 95 -28.32 8.29 26.94
N LYS A 96 -28.04 7.07 26.45
CA LYS A 96 -29.01 5.98 26.27
C LYS A 96 -30.15 6.33 25.30
N ASP A 97 -29.90 7.25 24.37
CA ASP A 97 -30.83 7.57 23.27
C ASP A 97 -30.95 6.37 22.30
N VAL A 98 -29.91 5.54 22.25
CA VAL A 98 -29.80 4.36 21.39
C VAL A 98 -29.23 3.19 22.20
N ASN A 99 -29.54 1.95 21.80
CA ASN A 99 -29.06 0.76 22.50
C ASN A 99 -27.62 0.41 22.13
N PHE A 100 -27.20 0.66 20.89
CA PHE A 100 -25.81 0.51 20.49
C PHE A 100 -25.53 1.27 19.21
N GLY A 101 -24.27 1.68 19.02
CA GLY A 101 -23.80 2.15 17.72
C GLY A 101 -23.22 1.01 16.88
N LEU A 102 -23.20 1.19 15.57
CA LEU A 102 -22.55 0.29 14.64
C LEU A 102 -21.70 1.08 13.65
N GLY A 103 -20.40 0.77 13.59
CA GLY A 103 -19.53 1.44 12.61
C GLY A 103 -18.03 1.22 12.80
N PRO A 104 -17.21 1.84 11.93
CA PRO A 104 -15.75 1.92 12.07
C PRO A 104 -15.32 2.86 13.20
N PHE A 105 -15.62 2.47 14.44
CA PHE A 105 -15.08 3.15 15.60
C PHE A 105 -13.65 2.68 15.87
N SER A 106 -12.80 3.62 16.28
CA SER A 106 -11.53 3.32 16.94
C SER A 106 -11.78 3.18 18.43
N ILE A 107 -11.23 2.11 19.03
CA ILE A 107 -11.16 1.97 20.48
C ILE A 107 -10.16 3.01 20.98
N ASP A 108 -10.62 3.87 21.86
CA ASP A 108 -9.84 4.93 22.46
C ASP A 108 -10.12 4.95 23.97
N ALA A 109 -9.11 5.25 24.78
CA ALA A 109 -9.21 5.23 26.23
C ALA A 109 -10.29 6.21 26.73
N ALA A 110 -10.34 7.42 26.18
CA ALA A 110 -11.33 8.42 26.56
C ALA A 110 -12.77 7.98 26.23
N ARG A 111 -12.97 7.18 25.17
CA ARG A 111 -14.28 6.61 24.83
C ARG A 111 -14.63 5.43 25.73
N TYR A 112 -13.63 4.64 26.11
CA TYR A 112 -13.80 3.49 26.99
C TYR A 112 -14.29 3.89 28.40
N GLU A 113 -14.03 5.13 28.83
CA GLU A 113 -14.54 5.69 30.10
C GLU A 113 -16.07 5.86 30.14
N VAL A 114 -16.71 6.03 28.98
CA VAL A 114 -18.14 6.37 28.89
C VAL A 114 -18.98 5.29 28.24
N ILE A 115 -18.37 4.39 27.47
CA ILE A 115 -19.05 3.32 26.74
C ILE A 115 -18.19 2.05 26.69
N ASP A 116 -18.88 0.90 26.66
CA ASP A 116 -18.24 -0.40 26.52
C ASP A 116 -18.11 -0.81 25.05
N PHE A 117 -16.95 -1.38 24.69
CA PHE A 117 -16.68 -1.91 23.35
C PHE A 117 -16.70 -3.44 23.36
N THR A 118 -17.23 -4.04 22.30
CA THR A 118 -17.03 -5.48 22.06
C THR A 118 -15.61 -5.79 21.59
N TRP A 119 -15.30 -7.09 21.54
CA TRP A 119 -14.11 -7.56 20.87
C TRP A 119 -14.10 -7.10 19.40
N PRO A 120 -12.97 -6.58 18.88
CA PRO A 120 -12.90 -6.09 17.52
C PRO A 120 -13.14 -7.20 16.49
N VAL A 121 -14.16 -7.04 15.66
CA VAL A 121 -14.50 -7.98 14.58
C VAL A 121 -13.54 -7.87 13.39
N SER A 122 -12.91 -6.71 13.24
CA SER A 122 -11.89 -6.47 12.21
C SER A 122 -10.84 -5.49 12.71
N SER A 123 -9.58 -5.80 12.44
CA SER A 123 -8.44 -4.90 12.63
C SER A 123 -8.10 -4.21 11.32
N VAL A 124 -7.83 -2.91 11.37
CA VAL A 124 -7.31 -2.14 10.23
C VAL A 124 -5.99 -1.53 10.66
N ILE A 125 -5.00 -1.61 9.78
CA ILE A 125 -3.71 -0.93 9.94
C ILE A 125 -3.79 0.39 9.18
N VAL A 126 -3.33 1.48 9.79
CA VAL A 126 -3.18 2.76 9.11
C VAL A 126 -2.08 2.60 8.06
N LYS A 127 -2.42 2.81 6.79
CA LYS A 127 -1.49 2.74 5.66
C LYS A 127 -1.38 4.12 5.02
N VAL A 128 -0.16 4.56 4.77
CA VAL A 128 0.11 5.78 4.00
C VAL A 128 0.13 5.39 2.53
N PHE A 129 -0.78 5.97 1.76
CA PHE A 129 -0.78 5.84 0.31
C PHE A 129 0.03 7.00 -0.27
N ALA A 130 1.18 6.68 -0.85
CA ALA A 130 1.93 7.62 -1.67
C ALA A 130 1.59 7.37 -3.14
N GLY A 131 1.31 8.44 -3.89
CA GLY A 131 1.17 8.35 -5.33
C GLY A 131 2.47 7.80 -5.92
N ARG A 132 2.36 6.76 -6.76
CA ARG A 132 3.50 6.34 -7.56
C ARG A 132 3.76 7.45 -8.57
N GLY A 133 4.93 8.10 -8.50
CA GLY A 133 5.36 9.03 -9.54
C GLY A 133 5.34 8.34 -10.90
N SER A 134 5.11 9.09 -11.98
CA SER A 134 5.31 8.57 -13.33
C SER A 134 6.74 8.04 -13.42
N PRO A 135 6.98 6.80 -13.89
CA PRO A 135 8.33 6.33 -14.10
C PRO A 135 8.97 7.22 -15.18
N GLU A 136 9.87 8.10 -14.76
CA GLU A 136 10.72 8.84 -15.67
C GLU A 136 11.79 7.86 -16.17
N VAL A 137 11.65 7.41 -17.41
CA VAL A 137 12.66 6.60 -18.08
C VAL A 137 13.75 7.54 -18.53
N ASP A 138 14.82 7.65 -17.74
CA ASP A 138 16.04 8.33 -18.16
C ASP A 138 16.74 7.45 -19.21
N PRO A 139 16.89 7.91 -20.47
CA PRO A 139 17.61 7.17 -21.52
C PRO A 139 19.07 6.89 -21.17
N TRP A 140 19.65 7.64 -20.23
CA TRP A 140 21.03 7.50 -19.74
C TRP A 140 21.12 6.74 -18.42
N ALA A 141 20.01 6.17 -17.92
CA ALA A 141 19.99 5.41 -16.68
C ALA A 141 20.99 4.24 -16.66
N PHE A 142 21.39 3.73 -17.83
CA PHE A 142 22.42 2.69 -17.94
C PHE A 142 23.83 3.17 -17.56
N LEU A 143 24.09 4.48 -17.51
CA LEU A 143 25.36 5.07 -17.08
C LEU A 143 25.42 5.28 -15.56
N LEU A 144 24.27 5.37 -14.88
CA LEU A 144 24.15 5.62 -13.44
C LEU A 144 24.86 4.57 -12.54
N PRO A 145 24.97 3.28 -12.90
CA PRO A 145 25.68 2.31 -12.07
C PRO A 145 27.18 2.60 -11.92
N LEU A 146 27.78 3.36 -12.85
CA LEU A 146 29.18 3.73 -12.83
C LEU A 146 29.35 5.21 -12.48
N GLY A 147 30.00 5.48 -11.37
CA GLY A 147 30.28 6.85 -10.94
C GLY A 147 31.23 7.59 -11.89
N PRO A 148 31.20 8.94 -11.94
CA PRO A 148 32.07 9.74 -12.80
C PRO A 148 33.57 9.41 -12.65
N GLY A 149 34.00 9.08 -11.42
CA GLY A 149 35.38 8.66 -11.15
C GLY A 149 35.78 7.40 -11.92
N VAL A 150 34.89 6.41 -12.02
CA VAL A 150 35.17 5.17 -12.76
C VAL A 150 35.24 5.44 -14.27
N TRP A 151 34.36 6.30 -14.80
CA TRP A 151 34.42 6.72 -16.20
C TRP A 151 35.73 7.41 -16.55
N THR A 152 36.17 8.36 -15.71
CA THR A 152 37.44 9.06 -15.92
C THR A 152 38.65 8.12 -15.82
N ALA A 153 38.64 7.18 -14.86
CA ALA A 153 39.68 6.18 -14.73
C ALA A 153 39.72 5.22 -15.94
N MET A 154 38.57 4.82 -16.47
CA MET A 154 38.47 3.97 -17.65
C MET A 154 39.06 4.67 -18.88
N ILE A 155 38.68 5.93 -19.13
CA ILE A 155 39.25 6.73 -20.23
C ILE A 155 40.75 6.93 -20.03
N ALA A 156 41.20 7.27 -18.82
CA ALA A 156 42.62 7.45 -18.51
C ALA A 156 43.43 6.17 -18.73
N SER A 157 42.90 5.01 -18.34
CA SER A 157 43.56 3.71 -18.55
C SER A 157 43.69 3.37 -20.04
N LEU A 158 42.66 3.65 -20.86
CA LEU A 158 42.68 3.46 -22.31
C LEU A 158 43.69 4.36 -22.99
N LEU A 159 43.78 5.63 -22.57
CA LEU A 159 44.79 6.57 -23.07
C LEU A 159 46.20 6.14 -22.68
N LEU A 160 46.42 5.74 -21.42
CA LEU A 160 47.71 5.26 -20.95
C LEU A 160 48.16 4.02 -21.74
N LEU A 161 47.27 3.04 -21.95
CA LEU A 161 47.57 1.84 -22.73
C LEU A 161 47.91 2.19 -24.18
N SER A 162 47.19 3.14 -24.77
CA SER A 162 47.47 3.63 -26.14
C SER A 162 48.85 4.28 -26.23
N ILE A 163 49.22 5.10 -25.25
CA ILE A 163 50.53 5.77 -25.17
C ILE A 163 51.66 4.74 -25.02
N VAL A 164 51.54 3.81 -24.08
CA VAL A 164 52.54 2.76 -23.85
C VAL A 164 52.73 1.91 -25.11
N THR A 165 51.63 1.51 -25.74
CA THR A 165 51.69 0.70 -26.97
C THR A 165 52.33 1.47 -28.12
N PHE A 166 52.06 2.78 -28.24
CA PHE A 166 52.72 3.63 -29.23
C PHE A 166 54.22 3.75 -28.97
N PHE A 167 54.64 4.00 -27.73
CA PHE A 167 56.06 4.05 -27.37
C PHE A 167 56.77 2.72 -27.64
N LEU A 168 56.18 1.60 -27.25
CA LEU A 168 56.70 0.27 -27.58
C LEU A 168 56.78 0.06 -29.10
N SER A 169 55.77 0.50 -29.85
CA SER A 169 55.81 0.43 -31.31
C SER A 169 56.95 1.25 -31.90
N VAL A 170 57.29 2.41 -31.34
CA VAL A 170 58.39 3.24 -31.84
C VAL A 170 59.75 2.65 -31.45
N VAL A 171 59.89 2.14 -30.23
CA VAL A 171 61.17 1.58 -29.72
C VAL A 171 61.51 0.23 -30.35
N PHE A 172 60.53 -0.66 -30.53
CA PHE A 172 60.74 -1.98 -31.12
C PHE A 172 60.71 -2.00 -32.67
N SER A 173 60.44 -0.87 -33.32
CA SER A 173 60.38 -0.77 -34.80
C SER A 173 61.75 -0.39 -35.40
N GLN A 174 62.79 -1.16 -35.07
CA GLN A 174 64.11 -1.08 -35.71
C GLN A 174 64.25 -2.03 -36.93
N GLU A 175 63.26 -2.87 -37.23
CA GLU A 175 63.24 -3.66 -38.48
C GLU A 175 62.09 -3.20 -39.40
N ASP A 176 62.52 -2.60 -40.52
CA ASP A 176 61.83 -2.25 -41.77
C ASP A 176 60.37 -1.77 -41.76
N LEU A 177 60.23 -0.44 -41.94
CA LEU A 177 58.97 0.28 -42.07
C LEU A 177 58.39 0.18 -43.49
N SER A 178 57.18 -0.38 -43.61
CA SER A 178 56.22 0.02 -44.64
C SER A 178 54.97 0.59 -43.96
N ILE A 179 54.46 1.72 -44.46
CA ILE A 179 53.36 2.52 -43.86
C ILE A 179 52.06 1.70 -43.69
N GLU A 180 51.90 0.62 -44.46
CA GLU A 180 50.82 -0.38 -44.34
C GLU A 180 50.73 -1.01 -42.95
N HIS A 181 51.87 -1.35 -42.31
CA HIS A 181 51.87 -1.95 -40.98
C HIS A 181 51.54 -0.96 -39.86
N PHE A 182 51.78 0.34 -40.06
CA PHE A 182 51.46 1.36 -39.05
C PHE A 182 49.96 1.63 -38.97
N VAL A 183 49.28 1.76 -40.12
CA VAL A 183 47.82 1.91 -40.19
C VAL A 183 47.15 0.62 -39.70
N THR A 184 47.65 -0.54 -40.13
CA THR A 184 47.13 -1.85 -39.71
C THR A 184 47.35 -2.13 -38.22
N ARG A 185 48.49 -1.77 -37.60
CA ARG A 185 48.69 -1.89 -36.13
C ARG A 185 47.77 -0.99 -35.32
N LYS A 186 47.50 0.24 -35.77
CA LYS A 186 46.59 1.15 -35.06
C LYS A 186 45.13 0.69 -35.15
N PHE A 187 44.69 0.24 -36.32
CA PHE A 187 43.39 -0.42 -36.48
C PHE A 187 43.32 -1.75 -35.73
N ASN A 188 44.45 -2.47 -35.60
CA ASN A 188 44.53 -3.68 -34.79
C ASN A 188 44.32 -3.41 -33.30
N PHE A 189 44.71 -2.26 -32.75
CA PHE A 189 44.46 -1.98 -31.33
C PHE A 189 42.96 -1.81 -31.02
N ILE A 190 42.25 -1.02 -31.84
CA ILE A 190 40.79 -0.88 -31.73
C ILE A 190 40.12 -2.24 -31.99
N SER A 191 40.58 -2.99 -32.99
CA SER A 191 40.04 -4.33 -33.26
C SER A 191 40.37 -5.35 -32.17
N ILE A 192 41.50 -5.23 -31.45
CA ILE A 192 41.85 -6.05 -30.29
C ILE A 192 40.92 -5.72 -29.11
N LEU A 193 40.67 -4.44 -28.84
CA LEU A 193 39.72 -4.02 -27.79
C LEU A 193 38.30 -4.49 -28.10
N LEU A 194 37.86 -4.37 -29.35
CA LEU A 194 36.56 -4.86 -29.80
C LEU A 194 36.49 -6.40 -29.81
N ARG A 195 37.57 -7.09 -30.20
CA ARG A 195 37.66 -8.57 -30.16
C ARG A 195 37.69 -9.12 -28.74
N GLN A 196 38.26 -8.42 -27.76
CA GLN A 196 38.18 -8.85 -26.37
C GLN A 196 36.73 -8.80 -25.85
N CYS A 197 35.94 -7.84 -26.32
CA CYS A 197 34.51 -7.78 -26.03
C CYS A 197 33.75 -8.98 -26.64
N GLU A 198 34.08 -9.39 -27.87
CA GLU A 198 33.52 -10.59 -28.52
C GLU A 198 33.97 -11.89 -27.83
N TYR A 199 35.24 -12.00 -27.44
CA TYR A 199 35.78 -13.19 -26.77
C TYR A 199 35.17 -13.39 -25.37
N PHE A 200 34.93 -12.30 -24.64
CA PHE A 200 34.23 -12.33 -23.35
C PHE A 200 32.75 -12.73 -23.50
N SER A 201 32.07 -12.21 -24.52
CA SER A 201 30.68 -12.59 -24.84
C SER A 201 30.56 -14.08 -25.22
N THR A 202 31.45 -14.56 -26.09
CA THR A 202 31.41 -15.95 -26.60
C THR A 202 31.67 -16.97 -25.50
N ASN A 203 32.63 -16.71 -24.59
CA ASN A 203 32.94 -17.61 -23.48
C ASN A 203 31.88 -17.60 -22.37
N THR A 204 31.20 -16.47 -22.15
CA THR A 204 30.11 -16.37 -21.16
C THR A 204 28.86 -17.10 -21.64
N ILE A 205 28.58 -17.07 -22.95
CA ILE A 205 27.46 -17.79 -23.58
C ILE A 205 27.71 -19.30 -23.60
N THR A 206 28.92 -19.76 -23.93
CA THR A 206 29.25 -21.20 -23.93
C THR A 206 29.25 -21.82 -22.54
N LEU A 207 29.72 -21.10 -21.51
CA LEU A 207 29.62 -21.55 -20.11
C LEU A 207 28.16 -21.61 -19.62
N SER A 208 27.30 -20.67 -20.05
CA SER A 208 25.86 -20.74 -19.74
C SER A 208 25.15 -21.91 -20.42
N LEU A 209 25.49 -22.22 -21.67
CA LEU A 209 24.91 -23.35 -22.41
C LEU A 209 25.38 -24.70 -21.86
N HIS A 210 26.66 -24.83 -21.47
CA HIS A 210 27.17 -26.06 -20.88
C HIS A 210 26.58 -26.34 -19.49
N GLY A 211 26.27 -25.29 -18.71
CA GLY A 211 25.54 -25.40 -17.44
C GLY A 211 24.04 -25.74 -17.59
N LEU A 212 23.43 -25.43 -18.74
CA LEU A 212 22.04 -25.77 -19.07
C LEU A 212 21.87 -27.19 -19.63
N VAL A 213 22.92 -27.76 -20.24
CA VAL A 213 22.91 -29.15 -20.77
C VAL A 213 23.31 -30.17 -19.70
N ALA A 214 23.96 -29.75 -18.62
CA ALA A 214 24.38 -30.61 -17.51
C ALA A 214 23.31 -30.82 -16.40
N LYS A 215 22.03 -30.56 -16.70
CA LYS A 215 20.91 -30.69 -15.77
C LYS A 215 19.76 -31.45 -16.43
#